data_AF-A0A935KM55-F1
#
_entry.id   AF-A0A935KM55-F1
#
_cell.length_a   1.000
_cell.length_b   1.000
_cell.length_c   1.000
_cell.angle_alpha   90.00
_cell.angle_beta   90.00
_cell.angle_gamma   90.00
#
_symmetry.space_group_name_H-M   'P 1'
#
loop_
_entity.id
_entity.type
_entity.pdbx_description
1 polymer ?
#
loop_
_entity_poly.entity_id
_entity_poly.type
_entity_poly.pdbx_seq_one_letter_code
_entity_poly.pdbx_strand_id
1 'polypeptide(L)'
;MPATFTKPSLAHEALPLLFAALLAGPACDGGRARAWEEPLAVRGPFLVDQQALWLEGSQGVVFALDPGSDPPRVRRAPLGRHLSYVLPAGEREGESLLVLTAGQRRERADQRAEAPALHVIRAQGAVAPQVSRIELPVAFDRVVRSGDGRWALLHFGPEQPQGGKDGGSGTPALFHNLNEVAVVDLSADLSRARPNPRALRSFGAAPLAALISPPLVVAGRESPLVLGIVLAPDLITLFDLAHPEPERREISVRLAAPAAAGDAASSSGEALPEQVLFAPEQGQLVVRAAGSAMSSC
;
A
#
# COMPACT_ATOMS: atom_id res chain seq x y z
N MET A 1 6.17 22.31 92.28
CA MET A 1 6.12 23.73 91.89
C MET A 1 5.35 23.82 90.58
N PRO A 2 4.10 24.31 90.56
CA PRO A 2 3.36 24.57 89.33
C PRO A 2 3.49 26.05 88.96
N ALA A 3 3.90 26.35 87.73
CA ALA A 3 3.93 27.70 87.20
C ALA A 3 2.71 27.94 86.30
N THR A 4 2.08 29.07 86.59
CA THR A 4 0.84 29.65 86.05
C THR A 4 0.99 30.20 84.64
N PHE A 5 -0.09 30.04 83.87
CA PHE A 5 -0.73 30.99 82.94
C PHE A 5 0.07 32.22 82.45
N THR A 6 0.12 32.42 81.13
CA THR A 6 -0.30 33.70 80.51
C THR A 6 -0.55 33.55 79.01
N LYS A 7 -1.71 34.07 78.60
CA LYS A 7 -2.20 34.18 77.21
C LYS A 7 -1.99 35.65 76.80
N PRO A 8 -1.34 35.96 75.66
CA PRO A 8 -1.52 37.25 75.03
C PRO A 8 -2.55 37.14 73.90
N SER A 9 -3.44 38.13 73.91
CA SER A 9 -4.54 38.38 72.98
C SER A 9 -4.10 39.40 71.92
N LEU A 10 -4.50 39.12 70.68
CA LEU A 10 -4.81 40.04 69.57
C LEU A 10 -3.78 41.13 69.18
N ALA A 11 -3.26 40.99 67.96
CA ALA A 11 -3.19 42.11 67.03
C ALA A 11 -3.63 41.63 65.65
N HIS A 12 -4.81 42.09 65.23
CA HIS A 12 -5.22 42.10 63.84
C HIS A 12 -4.31 43.09 63.09
N GLU A 13 -3.40 42.59 62.27
CA GLU A 13 -2.88 43.37 61.16
C GLU A 13 -3.47 42.81 59.87
N ALA A 14 -4.28 43.67 59.26
CA ALA A 14 -4.86 43.50 57.95
C ALA A 14 -3.74 43.32 56.93
N LEU A 15 -3.64 42.12 56.36
CA LEU A 15 -2.81 41.84 55.19
C LEU A 15 -3.54 42.41 53.96
N PRO A 16 -3.05 43.49 53.33
CA PRO A 16 -3.69 44.00 52.13
C PRO A 16 -3.31 43.10 50.95
N LEU A 17 -4.34 42.52 50.33
CA LEU A 17 -4.45 42.41 48.87
C LEU A 17 -3.13 42.35 48.09
N LEU A 18 -2.48 41.18 48.10
CA LEU A 18 -1.53 40.78 47.06
C LEU A 18 -1.83 39.35 46.60
N PHE A 19 -3.12 39.11 46.34
CA PHE A 19 -3.68 37.84 45.90
C PHE A 19 -4.38 38.02 44.54
N ALA A 20 -3.70 38.62 43.56
CA ALA A 20 -4.29 38.82 42.23
C ALA A 20 -3.29 39.00 41.06
N ALA A 21 -2.01 38.62 41.20
CA ALA A 21 -1.03 38.81 40.11
C ALA A 21 -0.03 37.65 39.95
N LEU A 22 -0.40 36.42 40.32
CA LEU A 22 0.42 35.22 40.13
C LEU A 22 -0.40 33.98 39.70
N LEU A 23 -1.54 34.22 39.03
CA LEU A 23 -2.31 33.19 38.31
C LEU A 23 -2.30 33.41 36.79
N ALA A 24 -1.46 34.32 36.30
CA ALA A 24 -0.96 34.26 34.94
C ALA A 24 0.35 33.45 34.95
N GLY A 25 0.26 32.17 35.34
CA GLY A 25 1.23 31.22 34.83
C GLY A 25 1.23 31.34 33.30
N PRO A 26 2.36 31.14 32.60
CA PRO A 26 2.31 30.99 31.16
C PRO A 26 1.19 29.99 30.91
N ALA A 27 0.14 30.41 30.20
CA ALA A 27 -0.87 29.49 29.77
C ALA A 27 -0.09 28.36 29.12
N CYS A 28 -0.07 27.20 29.78
CA CYS A 28 0.37 25.96 29.19
C CYS A 28 -0.67 25.64 28.12
N ASP A 29 -0.71 26.45 27.07
CA ASP A 29 -0.94 26.02 25.71
C ASP A 29 0.28 25.16 25.33
N GLY A 30 0.52 24.13 26.15
CA GLY A 30 1.43 23.05 25.88
C GLY A 30 0.71 22.25 24.82
N GLY A 31 0.67 22.82 23.61
CA GLY A 31 0.09 22.20 22.44
C GLY A 31 0.66 20.81 22.39
N ARG A 32 -0.18 19.82 22.74
CA ARG A 32 0.21 18.43 22.61
C ARG A 32 0.63 18.27 21.16
N ALA A 33 1.81 17.69 20.95
CA ALA A 33 2.27 17.46 19.59
C ALA A 33 1.14 16.71 18.87
N ARG A 34 0.63 17.25 17.75
CA ARG A 34 -0.53 16.71 17.03
C ARG A 34 -0.44 15.21 16.71
N ALA A 35 0.78 14.69 16.66
CA ALA A 35 1.05 13.25 16.57
C ALA A 35 0.39 12.41 17.68
N TRP A 36 -0.03 13.02 18.79
CA TRP A 36 -0.79 12.37 19.88
C TRP A 36 -2.32 12.48 19.73
N GLU A 37 -2.80 13.32 18.83
CA GLU A 37 -4.23 13.53 18.55
C GLU A 37 -4.71 12.74 17.33
N GLU A 38 -3.80 12.40 16.40
CA GLU A 38 -4.11 11.57 15.24
C GLU A 38 -4.42 10.12 15.66
N PRO A 39 -5.51 9.52 15.15
CA PRO A 39 -5.80 8.12 15.41
C PRO A 39 -4.66 7.24 14.89
N LEU A 40 -4.24 6.28 15.71
CA LEU A 40 -3.25 5.29 15.32
C LEU A 40 -3.83 4.38 14.24
N ALA A 41 -3.12 4.27 13.11
CA ALA A 41 -3.48 3.39 12.00
C ALA A 41 -2.49 2.23 11.93
N VAL A 42 -2.52 1.36 12.95
CA VAL A 42 -1.60 0.21 13.06
C VAL A 42 -2.15 -0.99 12.31
N ARG A 43 -1.34 -1.59 11.42
CA ARG A 43 -1.59 -2.88 10.75
C ARG A 43 -0.50 -3.89 11.12
N GLY A 44 -0.88 -5.16 11.25
CA GLY A 44 0.02 -6.27 11.60
C GLY A 44 -0.53 -7.13 12.74
N PRO A 45 0.25 -8.10 13.25
CA PRO A 45 1.65 -8.37 12.87
C PRO A 45 1.77 -8.96 11.46
N PHE A 46 2.85 -8.60 10.77
CA PHE A 46 3.32 -9.24 9.55
C PHE A 46 4.59 -10.01 9.86
N LEU A 47 4.63 -11.30 9.52
CA LEU A 47 5.83 -12.10 9.66
C LEU A 47 6.73 -11.83 8.45
N VAL A 48 7.98 -11.46 8.69
CA VAL A 48 9.03 -11.32 7.68
C VAL A 48 10.27 -12.03 8.23
N ASP A 49 10.66 -13.12 7.59
CA ASP A 49 11.61 -14.10 8.14
C ASP A 49 11.21 -14.49 9.58
N GLN A 50 12.06 -14.21 10.58
CA GLN A 50 11.81 -14.50 11.99
C GLN A 50 11.32 -13.28 12.79
N GLN A 51 11.00 -12.16 12.13
CA GLN A 51 10.58 -10.92 12.80
C GLN A 51 9.09 -10.66 12.60
N ALA A 52 8.42 -10.26 13.69
CA ALA A 52 7.09 -9.68 13.63
C ALA A 52 7.20 -8.15 13.42
N LEU A 53 6.58 -7.67 12.35
CA LEU A 53 6.54 -6.26 11.98
C LEU A 53 5.12 -5.70 12.12
N TRP A 54 5.03 -4.44 12.52
CA TRP A 54 3.78 -3.66 12.49
C TRP A 54 4.04 -2.35 11.75
N LEU A 55 3.01 -1.88 11.06
CA LEU A 55 3.05 -0.68 10.24
C LEU A 55 2.11 0.34 10.85
N GLU A 56 2.60 1.52 11.20
CA GLU A 56 1.79 2.64 11.65
C GLU A 56 1.69 3.66 10.51
N GLY A 57 0.49 3.78 9.94
CA GLY A 57 0.27 4.53 8.69
C GLY A 57 0.17 6.06 8.86
N SER A 58 -0.18 6.56 10.04
CA SER A 58 -0.39 8.00 10.27
C SER A 58 0.96 8.74 10.44
N GLN A 59 1.85 8.17 11.25
CA GLN A 59 3.21 8.62 11.49
C GLN A 59 4.20 8.09 10.43
N GLY A 60 3.82 7.05 9.69
CA GLY A 60 4.61 6.50 8.59
C GLY A 60 5.86 5.77 9.06
N VAL A 61 5.68 4.86 10.02
CA VAL A 61 6.77 4.09 10.63
C VAL A 61 6.46 2.59 10.60
N VAL A 62 7.50 1.79 10.35
CA VAL A 62 7.47 0.35 10.64
C VAL A 62 8.18 0.11 11.95
N PHE A 63 7.63 -0.76 12.80
CA PHE A 63 8.27 -1.20 14.03
C PHE A 63 8.40 -2.71 14.08
N ALA A 64 9.56 -3.15 14.54
CA ALA A 64 9.90 -4.55 14.79
C ALA A 64 10.08 -4.75 16.29
N LEU A 65 9.50 -5.82 16.83
CA LEU A 65 9.75 -6.25 18.20
C LEU A 65 10.89 -7.28 18.19
N ASP A 66 11.92 -7.02 18.98
CA ASP A 66 12.98 -7.99 19.27
C ASP A 66 12.69 -8.64 20.63
N PRO A 67 12.08 -9.84 20.67
CA PRO A 67 11.80 -10.54 21.90
C PRO A 67 13.06 -11.19 22.51
N GLY A 68 14.17 -11.26 21.77
CA GLY A 68 15.42 -11.89 22.23
C GLY A 68 16.22 -11.00 23.18
N SER A 69 15.89 -9.72 23.29
CA SER A 69 16.50 -8.78 24.23
C SER A 69 15.71 -8.68 25.54
N ASP A 70 16.41 -8.52 26.67
CA ASP A 70 15.82 -8.20 27.98
C ASP A 70 16.31 -6.81 28.46
N PRO A 71 15.44 -5.78 28.56
CA PRO A 71 14.01 -5.80 28.19
C PRO A 71 13.81 -5.87 26.66
N PRO A 72 12.63 -6.32 26.18
CA PRO A 72 12.29 -6.35 24.76
C PRO A 72 12.49 -4.99 24.09
N ARG A 73 13.17 -4.98 22.94
CA ARG A 73 13.50 -3.75 22.22
C ARG A 73 12.55 -3.57 21.05
N VAL A 74 12.02 -2.34 20.93
CA VAL A 74 11.27 -1.92 19.75
C VAL A 74 12.23 -1.17 18.83
N ARG A 75 12.42 -1.69 17.62
CA ARG A 75 13.17 -1.03 16.56
C ARG A 75 12.20 -0.35 15.60
N ARG A 76 12.58 0.80 15.08
CA ARG A 76 11.74 1.59 14.17
C ARG A 76 12.53 1.96 12.91
N ALA A 77 11.85 1.99 11.78
CA ALA A 77 12.37 2.52 10.53
C ALA A 77 11.29 3.38 9.83
N PRO A 78 11.69 4.40 9.05
CA PRO A 78 10.75 5.21 8.30
C PRO A 78 10.09 4.38 7.18
N LEU A 79 8.77 4.54 7.01
CA LEU A 79 7.95 3.88 5.99
C LEU A 79 7.19 4.87 5.11
N GLY A 80 6.86 6.06 5.60
CA GLY A 80 6.05 7.01 4.85
C GLY A 80 4.55 6.91 5.13
N ARG A 81 3.83 8.00 4.89
CA ARG A 81 2.47 8.22 5.41
C ARG A 81 1.37 7.73 4.48
N HIS A 82 0.16 7.60 5.03
CA HIS A 82 -1.05 7.20 4.30
C HIS A 82 -0.89 5.85 3.61
N LEU A 83 -0.65 4.82 4.42
CA LEU A 83 -0.56 3.44 3.97
C LEU A 83 -1.86 3.03 3.26
N SER A 84 -1.75 2.70 1.97
CA SER A 84 -2.88 2.28 1.13
C SER A 84 -3.00 0.76 1.10
N TYR A 85 -1.89 0.04 0.91
CA TYR A 85 -1.90 -1.40 0.73
C TYR A 85 -0.67 -2.08 1.32
N VAL A 86 -0.83 -3.35 1.71
CA VAL A 86 0.24 -4.21 2.20
C VAL A 86 0.12 -5.56 1.55
N LEU A 87 1.17 -6.02 0.87
CA LEU A 87 1.32 -7.39 0.42
C LEU A 87 2.30 -8.11 1.37
N PRO A 88 1.82 -9.07 2.17
CA PRO A 88 2.67 -9.85 3.06
C PRO A 88 3.89 -10.48 2.37
N ALA A 89 4.96 -10.71 3.13
CA ALA A 89 5.98 -11.66 2.70
C ALA A 89 5.31 -13.02 2.49
N GLY A 90 5.69 -13.73 1.45
CA GLY A 90 5.27 -15.11 1.23
C GLY A 90 6.14 -16.04 2.06
N GLU A 91 6.04 -17.33 1.77
CA GLU A 91 6.60 -18.37 2.65
C GLU A 91 8.10 -18.61 2.45
N ARG A 92 8.72 -18.07 1.40
CA ARG A 92 10.15 -18.31 1.15
C ARG A 92 11.03 -17.40 1.98
N GLU A 93 12.17 -17.93 2.39
CA GLU A 93 13.21 -17.18 3.09
C GLU A 93 13.68 -15.98 2.24
N GLY A 94 13.87 -14.84 2.89
CA GLY A 94 14.28 -13.60 2.22
C GLY A 94 13.15 -12.88 1.48
N GLU A 95 11.92 -13.39 1.56
CA GLU A 95 10.77 -12.66 1.04
C GLU A 95 10.53 -11.36 1.82
N SER A 96 10.21 -10.32 1.08
CA SER A 96 10.06 -8.97 1.61
C SER A 96 8.58 -8.63 1.78
N LEU A 97 8.25 -7.83 2.78
CA LEU A 97 6.93 -7.20 2.89
C LEU A 97 6.88 -6.01 1.92
N LEU A 98 5.86 -5.95 1.06
CA LEU A 98 5.66 -4.81 0.15
C LEU A 98 4.56 -3.90 0.70
N VAL A 99 4.82 -2.60 0.73
CA VAL A 99 3.86 -1.62 1.24
C VAL A 99 3.70 -0.48 0.25
N LEU A 100 2.46 -0.11 -0.05
CA LEU A 100 2.14 1.09 -0.81
C LEU A 100 1.72 2.20 0.14
N THR A 101 2.29 3.38 -0.08
CA THR A 101 1.92 4.63 0.59
C THR A 101 1.45 5.64 -0.45
N ALA A 102 0.31 6.29 -0.19
CA ALA A 102 -0.22 7.32 -1.08
C ALA A 102 0.60 8.62 -1.05
N GLY A 103 1.46 8.78 -0.04
CA GLY A 103 2.18 10.03 0.21
C GLY A 103 1.26 11.12 0.75
N GLN A 104 1.80 12.33 0.89
CA GLN A 104 1.10 13.47 1.47
C GLN A 104 1.37 14.71 0.62
N ARG A 105 0.31 15.40 0.18
CA ARG A 105 0.49 16.71 -0.44
C ARG A 105 0.82 17.74 0.64
N ARG A 106 1.61 18.74 0.28
CA ARG A 106 1.84 19.88 1.16
C ARG A 106 0.54 20.69 1.27
N GLU A 107 -0.14 20.60 2.40
CA GLU A 107 -1.32 21.43 2.69
C GLU A 107 -0.94 22.73 3.39
N ARG A 108 0.25 22.78 4.01
CA ARG A 108 0.72 23.91 4.81
C ARG A 108 2.17 24.25 4.57
N ALA A 109 2.57 25.45 4.97
CA ALA A 109 3.93 25.94 4.80
C ALA A 109 4.97 25.11 5.58
N ASP A 110 4.62 24.53 6.72
CA ASP A 110 5.49 23.72 7.58
C ASP A 110 5.53 22.23 7.19
N GLN A 111 4.62 21.78 6.31
CA GLN A 111 4.56 20.39 5.86
C GLN A 111 5.45 20.16 4.64
N ARG A 112 6.16 19.03 4.61
CA ARG A 112 6.88 18.56 3.43
C ARG A 112 5.95 17.67 2.60
N ALA A 113 5.90 17.91 1.29
CA ALA A 113 5.24 16.98 0.39
C ALA A 113 5.98 15.64 0.37
N GLU A 114 5.22 14.54 0.39
CA GLU A 114 5.71 13.19 0.30
C GLU A 114 5.09 12.53 -0.95
N ALA A 115 5.95 12.05 -1.85
CA ALA A 115 5.50 11.34 -3.05
C ALA A 115 4.95 9.94 -2.70
N PRO A 116 3.98 9.43 -3.46
CA PRO A 116 3.57 8.03 -3.34
C PRO A 116 4.76 7.12 -3.59
N ALA A 117 4.77 5.96 -2.92
CA ALA A 117 5.92 5.07 -2.94
C ALA A 117 5.54 3.61 -2.71
N LEU A 118 6.36 2.73 -3.29
CA LEU A 118 6.46 1.33 -2.94
C LEU A 118 7.63 1.16 -1.97
N HIS A 119 7.36 0.57 -0.82
CA HIS A 119 8.38 0.22 0.16
C HIS A 119 8.59 -1.28 0.18
N VAL A 120 9.86 -1.67 0.11
CA VAL A 120 10.30 -3.06 0.23
C VAL A 120 10.96 -3.19 1.59
N ILE A 121 10.31 -3.91 2.50
CA ILE A 121 10.76 -4.08 3.87
C ILE A 121 11.33 -5.49 4.03
N ARG A 122 12.60 -5.57 4.43
CA ARG A 122 13.29 -6.82 4.73
C ARG A 122 13.65 -6.88 6.20
N ALA A 123 13.44 -8.05 6.80
CA ALA A 123 13.94 -8.33 8.14
C ALA A 123 15.48 -8.40 8.12
N GLN A 124 16.11 -8.03 9.23
CA GLN A 124 17.56 -8.09 9.40
C GLN A 124 17.93 -8.67 10.77
N GLY A 125 17.38 -9.83 11.10
CA GLY A 125 17.69 -10.54 12.35
C GLY A 125 17.35 -9.73 13.60
N ALA A 126 18.35 -9.34 14.40
CA ALA A 126 18.16 -8.50 15.61
C ALA A 126 18.27 -6.98 15.34
N VAL A 127 18.46 -6.58 14.08
CA VAL A 127 18.62 -5.18 13.67
C VAL A 127 17.26 -4.59 13.27
N ALA A 128 17.19 -3.25 13.19
CA ALA A 128 16.03 -2.56 12.63
C ALA A 128 15.75 -3.04 11.20
N PRO A 129 14.47 -3.13 10.78
CA PRO A 129 14.13 -3.59 9.44
C PRO A 129 14.71 -2.65 8.39
N GLN A 130 15.20 -3.23 7.30
CA GLN A 130 15.68 -2.45 6.16
C GLN A 130 14.49 -2.05 5.30
N VAL A 131 14.28 -0.75 5.15
CA VAL A 131 13.23 -0.19 4.30
C VAL A 131 13.86 0.42 3.07
N SER A 132 13.61 -0.16 1.91
CA SER A 132 13.96 0.43 0.61
C SER A 132 12.74 1.11 0.03
N ARG A 133 12.91 2.31 -0.53
CA ARG A 133 11.83 3.13 -1.08
C ARG A 133 11.99 3.31 -2.58
N ILE A 134 10.91 3.08 -3.31
CA ILE A 134 10.79 3.33 -4.75
C ILE A 134 9.66 4.35 -4.93
N GLU A 135 10.00 5.58 -5.34
CA GLU A 135 9.00 6.60 -5.63
C GLU A 135 8.14 6.20 -6.83
N LEU A 136 6.84 6.46 -6.74
CA LEU A 136 5.85 6.09 -7.74
C LEU A 136 5.31 7.34 -8.45
N PRO A 137 4.91 7.22 -9.74
CA PRO A 137 4.31 8.34 -10.46
C PRO A 137 2.91 8.68 -9.92
N VAL A 138 2.20 7.67 -9.43
CA VAL A 138 0.84 7.77 -8.88
C VAL A 138 0.68 6.89 -7.63
N ALA A 139 -0.33 7.19 -6.82
CA ALA A 139 -0.67 6.45 -5.61
C ALA A 139 -1.48 5.19 -5.94
N PHE A 140 -0.81 4.14 -6.47
CA PHE A 140 -1.43 2.83 -6.64
C PHE A 140 -1.96 2.28 -5.29
N ASP A 141 -3.00 1.46 -5.35
CA ASP A 141 -3.67 0.91 -4.16
C ASP A 141 -3.67 -0.62 -4.11
N ARG A 142 -3.07 -1.30 -5.10
CA ARG A 142 -2.85 -2.74 -5.13
C ARG A 142 -1.48 -3.07 -5.71
N VAL A 143 -0.90 -4.16 -5.24
CA VAL A 143 0.33 -4.75 -5.78
C VAL A 143 0.22 -6.27 -5.76
N VAL A 144 0.70 -6.91 -6.83
CA VAL A 144 0.92 -8.36 -6.89
C VAL A 144 2.40 -8.63 -7.14
N ARG A 145 2.91 -9.75 -6.61
CA ARG A 145 4.30 -10.16 -6.75
C ARG A 145 4.37 -11.46 -7.55
N SER A 146 5.39 -11.60 -8.39
CA SER A 146 5.65 -12.84 -9.12
C SER A 146 6.05 -13.97 -8.18
N GLY A 147 5.80 -15.22 -8.60
CA GLY A 147 6.12 -16.39 -7.78
C GLY A 147 7.62 -16.57 -7.49
N ASP A 148 8.52 -15.96 -8.27
CA ASP A 148 9.97 -15.92 -8.03
C ASP A 148 10.43 -14.70 -7.21
N GLY A 149 9.50 -13.81 -6.84
CA GLY A 149 9.77 -12.60 -6.07
C GLY A 149 10.45 -11.47 -6.85
N ARG A 150 10.77 -11.67 -8.13
CA ARG A 150 11.50 -10.70 -8.95
C ARG A 150 10.65 -9.50 -9.36
N TRP A 151 9.38 -9.70 -9.68
CA TRP A 151 8.53 -8.66 -10.26
C TRP A 151 7.44 -8.25 -9.29
N ALA A 152 7.18 -6.95 -9.21
CA ALA A 152 5.95 -6.40 -8.66
C ALA A 152 5.16 -5.68 -9.76
N LEU A 153 3.86 -5.95 -9.81
CA LEU A 153 2.91 -5.25 -10.68
C LEU A 153 1.95 -4.44 -9.81
N LEU A 154 2.03 -3.13 -9.96
CA LEU A 154 1.22 -2.12 -9.29
C LEU A 154 0.01 -1.79 -10.16
N HIS A 155 -1.18 -1.72 -9.57
CA HIS A 155 -2.40 -1.40 -10.29
C HIS A 155 -3.43 -0.75 -9.36
N PHE A 156 -4.55 -0.31 -9.95
CA PHE A 156 -5.73 0.12 -9.21
C PHE A 156 -6.72 -1.04 -9.05
N GLY A 157 -7.29 -1.21 -7.86
CA GLY A 157 -8.35 -2.17 -7.59
C GLY A 157 -9.74 -1.68 -8.06
N PRO A 158 -10.74 -2.58 -8.17
CA PRO A 158 -12.11 -2.21 -8.51
C PRO A 158 -12.80 -1.42 -7.38
N GLU A 159 -12.40 -1.67 -6.14
CA GLU A 159 -12.80 -0.88 -4.99
C GLU A 159 -11.95 0.39 -4.97
N GLN A 160 -12.45 1.48 -5.54
CA GLN A 160 -11.91 2.79 -5.18
C GLN A 160 -11.92 2.88 -3.64
N PRO A 161 -10.86 3.42 -3.01
CA PRO A 161 -10.93 3.75 -1.60
C PRO A 161 -12.08 4.73 -1.41
N GLN A 162 -13.26 4.21 -1.06
CA GLN A 162 -14.31 5.02 -0.48
C GLN A 162 -13.63 5.65 0.71
N GLY A 163 -13.48 6.99 0.69
CA GLY A 163 -12.89 7.75 1.79
C GLY A 163 -13.45 7.18 3.09
N GLY A 164 -12.58 6.47 3.82
CA GLY A 164 -13.04 5.53 4.82
C GLY A 164 -13.91 6.24 5.84
N LYS A 165 -15.04 5.65 6.18
CA LYS A 165 -15.78 6.01 7.41
C LYS A 165 -14.93 5.78 8.68
N ASP A 166 -13.78 5.10 8.53
CA ASP A 166 -12.82 4.82 9.59
C ASP A 166 -11.70 5.85 9.63
N GLY A 167 -12.04 7.13 9.89
CA GLY A 167 -11.19 8.14 10.53
C GLY A 167 -9.82 8.53 9.92
N GLY A 168 -9.34 7.87 8.86
CA GLY A 168 -8.11 8.22 8.15
C GLY A 168 -8.46 9.16 7.02
N SER A 169 -7.83 10.35 6.98
CA SER A 169 -8.07 11.39 5.98
C SER A 169 -8.12 10.79 4.57
N GLY A 170 -9.33 10.63 4.03
CA GLY A 170 -9.53 10.18 2.67
C GLY A 170 -8.88 11.21 1.76
N THR A 171 -7.77 10.84 1.12
CA THR A 171 -7.22 11.62 0.04
C THR A 171 -8.36 11.81 -0.97
N PRO A 172 -8.76 13.05 -1.31
CA PRO A 172 -9.85 13.27 -2.26
C PRO A 172 -9.55 12.48 -3.53
N ALA A 173 -10.56 11.80 -4.07
CA ALA A 173 -10.47 10.97 -5.26
C ALA A 173 -9.78 11.76 -6.38
N LEU A 174 -8.46 11.58 -6.50
CA LEU A 174 -7.70 12.12 -7.60
C LEU A 174 -8.21 11.41 -8.85
N PHE A 175 -8.26 12.12 -9.97
CA PHE A 175 -8.55 11.50 -11.26
C PHE A 175 -7.41 10.50 -11.54
N HIS A 176 -7.64 9.24 -11.17
CA HIS A 176 -6.75 8.13 -11.47
C HIS A 176 -7.16 7.52 -12.80
N ASN A 177 -6.17 7.23 -13.64
CA ASN A 177 -6.41 6.35 -14.77
C ASN A 177 -6.42 4.91 -14.24
N LEU A 178 -7.60 4.31 -14.09
CA LEU A 178 -7.74 2.94 -13.58
C LEU A 178 -7.01 1.90 -14.44
N ASN A 179 -6.68 2.24 -15.69
CA ASN A 179 -5.94 1.39 -16.60
C ASN A 179 -4.43 1.62 -16.56
N GLU A 180 -3.96 2.48 -15.67
CA GLU A 180 -2.55 2.64 -15.41
C GLU A 180 -2.06 1.49 -14.52
N VAL A 181 -0.93 0.91 -14.93
CA VAL A 181 -0.18 -0.07 -14.16
C VAL A 181 1.27 0.35 -14.10
N ALA A 182 2.03 -0.16 -13.13
CA ALA A 182 3.48 0.01 -13.13
C ALA A 182 4.18 -1.31 -12.78
N VAL A 183 5.25 -1.62 -13.50
CA VAL A 183 6.08 -2.79 -13.24
C VAL A 183 7.35 -2.35 -12.52
N VAL A 184 7.76 -3.12 -11.50
CA VAL A 184 9.00 -2.91 -10.75
C VAL A 184 9.80 -4.21 -10.74
N ASP A 185 11.08 -4.14 -11.14
CA ASP A 185 12.04 -5.22 -10.95
C ASP A 185 12.63 -5.12 -9.52
N LEU A 186 12.19 -6.02 -8.63
CA LEU A 186 12.62 -6.13 -7.23
C LEU A 186 13.98 -6.83 -7.07
N SER A 187 14.50 -7.45 -8.14
CA SER A 187 15.85 -8.04 -8.15
C SER A 187 16.93 -7.03 -8.51
N ALA A 188 16.56 -5.90 -9.11
CA ALA A 188 17.46 -4.79 -9.35
C ALA A 188 17.91 -4.12 -8.04
N ASP A 189 18.96 -3.30 -8.11
CA ASP A 189 19.33 -2.40 -7.01
C ASP A 189 18.16 -1.47 -6.69
N LEU A 190 17.49 -1.72 -5.55
CA LEU A 190 16.27 -1.01 -5.15
C LEU A 190 16.49 0.50 -4.97
N SER A 191 17.72 0.95 -4.72
CA SER A 191 18.03 2.39 -4.65
C SER A 191 17.96 3.07 -6.03
N ARG A 192 18.13 2.29 -7.10
CA ARG A 192 18.10 2.73 -8.49
C ARG A 192 16.89 2.20 -9.26
N ALA A 193 16.12 1.29 -8.68
CA ALA A 193 14.89 0.78 -9.26
C ALA A 193 13.96 1.95 -9.60
N ARG A 194 13.34 1.87 -10.78
CA ARG A 194 12.35 2.84 -11.25
C ARG A 194 11.11 2.06 -11.65
N PRO A 195 9.91 2.53 -11.27
CA PRO A 195 8.69 1.97 -11.80
C PRO A 195 8.66 2.21 -13.32
N ASN A 196 8.20 1.23 -14.07
CA ASN A 196 7.89 1.37 -15.48
C ASN A 196 6.37 1.52 -15.64
N PRO A 197 5.85 2.76 -15.67
CA PRO A 197 4.42 3.00 -15.81
C PRO A 197 3.95 2.70 -17.23
N ARG A 198 2.75 2.14 -17.33
CA ARG A 198 2.09 1.77 -18.57
C ARG A 198 0.61 2.10 -18.48
N ALA A 199 0.08 2.75 -19.51
CA ALA A 199 -1.36 2.87 -19.69
C ALA A 199 -1.83 1.72 -20.58
N LEU A 200 -2.65 0.84 -20.02
CA LEU A 200 -3.24 -0.27 -20.77
C LEU A 200 -4.38 0.24 -21.65
N ARG A 201 -4.55 -0.38 -22.81
CA ARG A 201 -5.72 -0.12 -23.63
C ARG A 201 -6.98 -0.55 -22.85
N SER A 202 -7.92 0.38 -22.71
CA SER A 202 -9.17 0.16 -21.98
C SER A 202 -10.37 0.23 -22.90
N PHE A 203 -11.38 -0.60 -22.63
CA PHE A 203 -12.73 -0.46 -23.19
C PHE A 203 -13.69 0.21 -22.19
N GLY A 204 -13.18 0.99 -21.23
CA GLY A 204 -13.97 1.78 -20.30
C GLY A 204 -14.28 1.10 -18.96
N ALA A 205 -13.78 -0.12 -18.73
CA ALA A 205 -13.98 -0.85 -17.49
C ALA A 205 -12.74 -0.82 -16.58
N ALA A 206 -12.96 -0.83 -15.27
CA ALA A 206 -11.90 -0.91 -14.27
C ALA A 206 -11.31 -2.34 -14.21
N PRO A 207 -10.01 -2.49 -13.92
CA PRO A 207 -9.43 -3.80 -13.62
C PRO A 207 -10.14 -4.48 -12.46
N LEU A 208 -10.50 -5.75 -12.65
CA LEU A 208 -11.01 -6.64 -11.61
C LEU A 208 -9.85 -7.18 -10.77
N ALA A 209 -8.75 -7.56 -11.44
CA ALA A 209 -7.56 -8.10 -10.81
C ALA A 209 -6.35 -7.93 -11.74
N ALA A 210 -5.16 -7.99 -11.14
CA ALA A 210 -3.92 -8.19 -11.86
C ALA A 210 -3.24 -9.49 -11.37
N LEU A 211 -2.50 -10.13 -12.25
CA LEU A 211 -1.77 -11.37 -11.99
C LEU A 211 -0.42 -11.30 -12.69
N ILE A 212 0.54 -12.08 -12.21
CA ILE A 212 1.80 -12.32 -12.90
C ILE A 212 1.89 -13.81 -13.19
N SER A 213 2.15 -14.19 -14.44
CA SER A 213 2.32 -15.59 -14.80
C SER A 213 3.60 -16.16 -14.17
N PRO A 214 3.68 -17.47 -13.91
CA PRO A 214 4.97 -18.13 -13.81
C PRO A 214 5.75 -17.98 -15.13
N PRO A 215 7.06 -18.27 -15.14
CA PRO A 215 7.84 -18.32 -16.38
C PRO A 215 7.26 -19.34 -17.35
N LEU A 216 6.79 -18.87 -18.51
CA LEU A 216 6.17 -19.67 -19.57
C LEU A 216 7.21 -20.06 -20.62
N VAL A 217 7.25 -21.35 -20.98
CA VAL A 217 8.08 -21.87 -22.07
C VAL A 217 7.31 -21.69 -23.37
N VAL A 218 7.73 -20.75 -24.21
CA VAL A 218 7.07 -20.46 -25.50
C VAL A 218 7.96 -20.95 -26.62
N ALA A 219 7.41 -21.78 -27.51
CA ALA A 219 8.13 -22.31 -28.67
C ALA A 219 8.73 -21.15 -29.50
N GLY A 220 10.03 -21.25 -29.79
CA GLY A 220 10.77 -20.24 -30.56
C GLY A 220 11.29 -19.04 -29.75
N ARG A 221 11.13 -19.01 -28.42
CA ARG A 221 11.82 -18.05 -27.55
C ARG A 221 12.98 -18.73 -26.82
N GLU A 222 14.10 -18.00 -26.71
CA GLU A 222 15.29 -18.46 -25.99
C GLU A 222 15.15 -18.35 -24.46
N SER A 223 14.38 -17.36 -23.99
CA SER A 223 14.14 -17.13 -22.56
C SER A 223 12.67 -17.36 -22.20
N PRO A 224 12.37 -17.89 -21.00
CA PRO A 224 11.01 -17.97 -20.49
C PRO A 224 10.32 -16.59 -20.52
N LEU A 225 9.04 -16.60 -20.85
CA LEU A 225 8.19 -15.41 -20.90
C LEU A 225 7.46 -15.25 -19.57
N VAL A 226 7.57 -14.08 -18.95
CA VAL A 226 6.79 -13.73 -17.74
C VAL A 226 5.80 -12.65 -18.13
N LEU A 227 4.51 -12.93 -17.96
CA LEU A 227 3.43 -12.03 -18.36
C LEU A 227 2.85 -11.31 -17.15
N GLY A 228 2.69 -9.99 -17.29
CA GLY A 228 1.71 -9.24 -16.53
C GLY A 228 0.34 -9.44 -17.17
N ILE A 229 -0.67 -9.73 -16.36
CA ILE A 229 -2.02 -10.02 -16.81
C ILE A 229 -2.97 -9.11 -16.04
N VAL A 230 -3.80 -8.38 -16.75
CA VAL A 230 -4.86 -7.55 -16.15
C VAL A 230 -6.20 -8.07 -16.65
N LEU A 231 -7.06 -8.41 -15.68
CA LEU A 231 -8.40 -8.89 -15.90
C LEU A 231 -9.37 -7.72 -15.78
N ALA A 232 -10.23 -7.55 -16.76
CA ALA A 232 -11.31 -6.58 -16.76
C ALA A 232 -12.58 -7.26 -17.32
N PRO A 233 -13.76 -6.66 -17.13
CA PRO A 233 -14.95 -7.14 -17.82
C PRO A 233 -14.75 -7.15 -19.35
N ASP A 234 -15.17 -8.24 -19.97
CA ASP A 234 -15.04 -8.54 -21.41
C ASP A 234 -13.62 -8.54 -21.96
N LEU A 235 -12.58 -8.37 -21.14
CA LEU A 235 -11.22 -8.14 -21.60
C LEU A 235 -10.15 -8.76 -20.70
N ILE A 236 -9.13 -9.32 -21.35
CA ILE A 236 -7.86 -9.68 -20.70
C ILE A 236 -6.74 -8.97 -21.41
N THR A 237 -5.88 -8.29 -20.67
CA THR A 237 -4.69 -7.64 -21.20
C THR A 237 -3.43 -8.36 -20.72
N LEU A 238 -2.55 -8.70 -21.66
CA LEU A 238 -1.29 -9.41 -21.46
C LEU A 238 -0.12 -8.52 -21.91
N PHE A 239 0.96 -8.47 -21.14
CA PHE A 239 2.20 -7.79 -21.53
C PHE A 239 3.44 -8.48 -20.93
N ASP A 240 4.55 -8.46 -21.68
CA ASP A 240 5.83 -9.06 -21.26
C ASP A 240 6.50 -8.19 -20.17
N LEU A 241 6.78 -8.77 -19.00
CA LEU A 241 7.44 -8.07 -17.89
C LEU A 241 8.95 -7.91 -18.12
N ALA A 242 9.58 -8.85 -18.83
CA ALA A 242 11.02 -8.84 -19.06
C ALA A 242 11.44 -7.81 -20.12
N HIS A 243 10.49 -7.36 -20.94
CA HIS A 243 10.72 -6.35 -21.96
C HIS A 243 9.69 -5.23 -21.82
N PRO A 244 9.87 -4.38 -20.78
CA PRO A 244 8.86 -3.43 -20.38
C PRO A 244 8.94 -2.15 -21.22
N GLU A 245 9.56 -2.14 -22.40
CA GLU A 245 9.55 -0.99 -23.31
C GLU A 245 8.13 -0.69 -23.84
N PRO A 246 7.69 0.58 -23.89
CA PRO A 246 6.32 0.95 -24.29
C PRO A 246 5.92 0.50 -25.69
N GLU A 247 6.91 0.32 -26.58
CA GLU A 247 6.71 -0.06 -27.98
C GLU A 247 6.40 -1.55 -28.17
N ARG A 248 6.64 -2.40 -27.15
CA ARG A 248 6.35 -3.83 -27.22
C ARG A 248 4.88 -4.15 -26.95
N ARG A 249 4.40 -5.15 -27.70
CA ARG A 249 2.99 -5.51 -27.88
C ARG A 249 2.32 -5.90 -26.56
N GLU A 250 1.51 -4.98 -26.03
CA GLU A 250 0.31 -5.33 -25.27
C GLU A 250 -0.60 -6.18 -26.16
N ILE A 251 -1.13 -7.28 -25.62
CA ILE A 251 -2.14 -8.11 -26.28
C ILE A 251 -3.41 -8.04 -25.44
N SER A 252 -4.46 -7.43 -25.99
CA SER A 252 -5.77 -7.40 -25.36
C SER A 252 -6.71 -8.40 -26.06
N VAL A 253 -7.29 -9.32 -25.31
CA VAL A 253 -8.17 -10.39 -25.79
C VAL A 253 -9.58 -10.13 -25.27
N ARG A 254 -10.55 -10.01 -26.18
CA ARG A 254 -11.96 -9.89 -25.81
C ARG A 254 -12.55 -11.25 -25.45
N LEU A 255 -13.32 -11.30 -24.36
CA LEU A 255 -13.94 -12.53 -23.85
C LEU A 255 -15.34 -12.77 -24.39
N ALA A 256 -16.10 -11.71 -24.66
CA ALA A 256 -17.41 -11.79 -25.30
C ALA A 256 -17.29 -11.57 -26.82
N ALA A 257 -18.08 -12.32 -27.58
CA ALA A 257 -18.23 -12.08 -29.01
C ALA A 257 -18.89 -10.71 -29.24
N PRO A 258 -18.47 -9.95 -30.27
CA PRO A 258 -19.18 -8.74 -30.63
C PRO A 258 -20.64 -9.10 -30.95
N ALA A 259 -21.59 -8.38 -30.37
CA ALA A 259 -23.00 -8.56 -30.68
C ALA A 259 -23.20 -8.45 -32.20
N ALA A 260 -23.78 -9.47 -32.82
CA ALA A 260 -24.09 -9.43 -34.24
C ALA A 260 -25.03 -8.24 -34.50
N ALA A 261 -24.69 -7.44 -35.51
CA ALA A 261 -25.49 -6.28 -35.89
C ALA A 261 -26.90 -6.72 -36.30
N GLY A 262 -27.86 -6.63 -35.38
CA GLY A 262 -29.25 -7.03 -35.59
C GLY A 262 -29.93 -7.65 -34.37
N ASP A 263 -29.16 -8.25 -33.46
CA ASP A 263 -29.71 -8.93 -32.27
C ASP A 263 -29.66 -8.00 -31.04
N ALA A 264 -30.51 -6.98 -31.05
CA ALA A 264 -30.68 -6.06 -29.91
C ALA A 264 -31.33 -6.75 -28.67
N ALA A 265 -31.78 -8.00 -28.81
CA ALA A 265 -32.48 -8.75 -27.77
C ALA A 265 -31.68 -9.94 -27.19
N SER A 266 -30.55 -10.32 -27.79
CA SER A 266 -29.63 -11.27 -27.19
C SER A 266 -28.78 -10.49 -26.21
N SER A 267 -29.13 -10.53 -24.92
CA SER A 267 -28.30 -9.99 -23.84
C SER A 267 -26.92 -10.61 -23.96
N SER A 268 -25.99 -9.87 -24.57
CA SER A 268 -24.56 -10.14 -24.52
C SER A 268 -24.17 -9.94 -23.07
N GLY A 269 -24.29 -11.02 -22.29
CA GLY A 269 -23.84 -11.03 -20.91
C GLY A 269 -22.39 -10.59 -20.89
N GLU A 270 -22.10 -9.60 -20.07
CA GLU A 270 -20.74 -9.17 -19.75
C GLU A 270 -19.96 -10.42 -19.31
N ALA A 271 -18.88 -10.73 -20.03
CA ALA A 271 -18.02 -11.86 -19.73
C ALA A 271 -17.04 -11.45 -18.63
N LEU A 272 -17.22 -12.01 -17.44
CA LEU A 272 -16.40 -11.68 -16.27
C LEU A 272 -15.35 -12.77 -16.04
N PRO A 273 -14.04 -12.49 -16.20
CA PRO A 273 -12.99 -13.47 -15.92
C PRO A 273 -12.99 -13.82 -14.42
N GLU A 274 -13.09 -15.11 -14.11
CA GLU A 274 -13.12 -15.62 -12.73
C GLU A 274 -11.81 -16.29 -12.31
N GLN A 275 -11.18 -16.99 -13.24
CA GLN A 275 -10.04 -17.83 -12.95
C GLN A 275 -9.06 -17.84 -14.12
N VAL A 276 -7.78 -17.75 -13.80
CA VAL A 276 -6.68 -17.96 -14.75
C VAL A 276 -5.87 -19.16 -14.29
N LEU A 277 -5.67 -20.11 -15.21
CA LEU A 277 -4.84 -21.29 -15.01
C LEU A 277 -3.64 -21.20 -15.94
N PHE A 278 -2.46 -21.56 -15.42
CA PHE A 278 -1.22 -21.54 -16.19
C PHE A 278 -0.77 -22.96 -16.50
N ALA A 279 -0.34 -23.18 -17.73
CA ALA A 279 0.30 -24.40 -18.20
C ALA A 279 1.69 -24.02 -18.73
N PRO A 280 2.69 -23.82 -17.83
CA PRO A 280 3.93 -23.12 -18.16
C PRO A 280 4.77 -23.84 -19.21
N GLU A 281 4.84 -25.17 -19.12
CA GLU A 281 5.60 -26.02 -20.04
C GLU A 281 5.03 -26.02 -21.47
N GLN A 282 3.74 -25.73 -21.61
CA GLN A 282 3.04 -25.63 -22.89
C GLN A 282 2.99 -24.19 -23.41
N GLY A 283 3.44 -23.20 -22.62
CA GLY A 283 3.31 -21.79 -22.95
C GLY A 283 1.85 -21.32 -23.03
N GLN A 284 0.95 -21.96 -22.27
CA GLN A 284 -0.49 -21.73 -22.35
C GLN A 284 -1.02 -21.08 -21.07
N LEU A 285 -2.07 -20.28 -21.25
CA LEU A 285 -2.94 -19.81 -20.17
C LEU A 285 -4.38 -20.12 -20.56
N VAL A 286 -5.18 -20.56 -19.58
CA VAL A 286 -6.60 -20.83 -19.75
C VAL A 286 -7.36 -19.89 -18.83
N VAL A 287 -8.32 -19.15 -19.38
CA VAL A 287 -9.16 -18.26 -18.58
C VAL A 287 -10.59 -18.78 -18.59
N ARG A 288 -11.14 -18.97 -17.39
CA ARG A 288 -12.57 -19.22 -17.20
C ARG A 288 -13.26 -17.88 -16.95
N ALA A 289 -14.30 -17.59 -17.72
CA ALA A 289 -15.13 -16.42 -17.55
C ALA A 289 -16.60 -16.83 -17.34
N ALA A 290 -17.28 -16.15 -16.43
CA ALA A 290 -18.74 -16.21 -16.34
C ALA A 290 -19.34 -15.45 -17.53
N GLY A 291 -20.51 -15.87 -18.01
CA GLY A 291 -21.20 -15.20 -19.12
C GLY A 291 -20.56 -15.39 -20.50
N SER A 292 -19.39 -16.04 -20.62
CA SER A 292 -18.82 -16.38 -21.91
C SER A 292 -19.64 -17.49 -22.58
N ALA A 293 -20.27 -17.18 -23.70
CA ALA A 293 -20.80 -18.23 -24.57
C ALA A 293 -19.61 -19.04 -25.11
N MET A 294 -19.42 -20.27 -24.61
CA MET A 294 -18.62 -21.24 -25.36
C MET A 294 -19.39 -21.53 -26.65
N SER A 295 -19.05 -20.83 -27.74
CA SER A 295 -19.45 -21.28 -29.06
C SER A 295 -18.69 -22.57 -29.32
N SER A 296 -19.32 -23.71 -29.01
CA SER A 296 -18.88 -25.00 -29.54
C SER A 296 -18.93 -24.88 -31.07
N CYS A 297 -17.77 -24.86 -31.72
CA CYS A 297 -17.66 -25.21 -33.13
C CYS A 297 -17.63 -26.74 -33.26
#